data_AF-A0A3D1IEC5-F1
#
_entry.id   AF-A0A3D1IEC5-F1
#
_cell.length_a   1.000
_cell.length_b   1.000
_cell.length_c   1.000
_cell.angle_alpha   90.00
_cell.angle_beta   90.00
_cell.angle_gamma   90.00
#
_symmetry.space_group_name_H-M   'P 1'
#
loop_
_entity.id
_entity.type
_entity.pdbx_description
1 polymer ?
#
loop_
_entity_poly.entity_id
_entity_poly.type
_entity_poly.pdbx_seq_one_letter_code
_entity_poly.pdbx_strand_id
1 'polypeptide(L)'
;AFYGGMSVASDMVAGEKERQTLETLLVSPATRREIALAKFSALALVCLAGSVATLLAVGLLSVARLPGVPDPIPGGAGLTLLGALVVLVVVAPLAMFFASVLLAISALARNVREAQTHLTLVSFVVLAPAIYSQFLGLTGTEGSAWVRWTPILNAAVCVRQALLGRLEADDLAATFSVSLALAAAGLWLSFRLMGREAILRRT
;
A
#
# COMPACT_ATOMS: atom_id res chain seq x y z
N ALA A 1 -4.69 2.76 -1.07
CA ALA A 1 -3.84 1.56 -0.96
C ALA A 1 -3.87 0.90 0.42
N PHE A 2 -3.21 1.45 1.45
CA PHE A 2 -3.00 0.76 2.73
C PHE A 2 -4.28 0.38 3.49
N TYR A 3 -5.15 1.36 3.79
CA TYR A 3 -6.41 1.10 4.50
C TYR A 3 -7.38 0.19 3.73
N GLY A 4 -7.34 0.23 2.39
CA GLY A 4 -8.18 -0.63 1.55
C GLY A 4 -7.85 -2.12 1.69
N GLY A 5 -6.58 -2.46 1.96
CA GLY A 5 -6.14 -3.85 2.16
C GLY A 5 -6.10 -4.30 3.62
N MET A 6 -6.18 -3.38 4.59
CA MET A 6 -5.96 -3.69 6.01
C MET A 6 -6.98 -4.70 6.56
N SER A 7 -8.27 -4.49 6.27
CA SER A 7 -9.35 -5.39 6.71
C SER A 7 -9.19 -6.79 6.11
N VAL A 8 -8.95 -6.85 4.80
CA VAL A 8 -8.75 -8.10 4.06
C VAL A 8 -7.49 -8.83 4.52
N ALA A 9 -6.39 -8.10 4.78
CA ALA A 9 -5.15 -8.69 5.28
C ALA A 9 -5.34 -9.36 6.64
N SER A 10 -6.12 -8.76 7.54
CA SER A 10 -6.34 -9.34 8.88
C SER A 10 -7.05 -10.70 8.82
N ASP A 11 -7.98 -10.90 7.89
CA ASP A 11 -8.73 -12.16 7.77
C ASP A 11 -7.98 -13.21 6.94
N MET A 12 -7.22 -12.80 5.92
CA MET A 12 -6.61 -13.71 4.94
C MET A 12 -5.57 -14.69 5.51
N VAL A 13 -4.82 -14.31 6.56
CA VAL A 13 -3.79 -15.18 7.17
C VAL A 13 -4.13 -15.51 8.62
N ALA A 14 -4.44 -14.50 9.45
CA ALA A 14 -4.79 -14.74 10.84
C ALA A 14 -6.17 -15.44 10.98
N GLY A 15 -7.12 -15.17 10.08
CA GLY A 15 -8.42 -15.84 10.06
C GLY A 15 -8.31 -17.33 9.68
N GLU A 16 -7.43 -17.67 8.74
CA GLU A 16 -7.14 -19.08 8.41
C GLU A 16 -6.46 -19.82 9.57
N LYS A 17 -5.58 -19.11 10.31
CA LYS A 17 -4.91 -19.66 11.49
C LYS A 17 -5.89 -19.94 12.63
N GLU A 18 -6.81 -19.01 12.87
CA GLU A 18 -7.85 -19.13 13.90
C GLU A 18 -8.84 -20.25 13.60
N ARG A 19 -9.16 -20.49 12.32
CA ARG A 19 -10.06 -21.57 11.87
C ARG A 19 -9.36 -22.92 11.70
N GLN A 20 -8.06 -23.01 12.01
CA GLN A 20 -7.18 -24.16 11.77
C GLN A 20 -7.19 -24.68 10.31
N THR A 21 -7.65 -23.87 9.35
CA THR A 21 -7.72 -24.28 7.93
C THR A 21 -6.36 -24.22 7.25
N LEU A 22 -5.36 -23.56 7.86
CA LEU A 22 -3.97 -23.58 7.41
C LEU A 22 -3.42 -25.00 7.33
N GLU A 23 -3.77 -25.89 8.26
CA GLU A 23 -3.28 -27.27 8.28
C GLU A 23 -3.82 -28.05 7.08
N THR A 24 -5.10 -27.89 6.76
CA THR A 24 -5.73 -28.49 5.57
C THR A 24 -5.14 -27.93 4.27
N LEU A 25 -4.85 -26.63 4.21
CA LEU A 25 -4.20 -25.97 3.07
C LEU A 25 -2.77 -26.50 2.82
N LEU A 26 -2.06 -26.89 3.88
CA LEU A 26 -0.71 -27.46 3.79
C LEU A 26 -0.67 -28.92 3.34
N VAL A 27 -1.80 -29.64 3.40
CA VAL A 27 -1.96 -31.01 2.87
C VAL A 27 -2.42 -30.99 1.40
N SER A 28 -2.85 -29.82 0.90
CA SER A 28 -3.20 -29.66 -0.51
C SER A 28 -1.96 -29.82 -1.41
N PRO A 29 -2.13 -30.22 -2.68
CA PRO A 29 -1.02 -30.38 -3.62
C PRO A 29 -0.37 -29.05 -4.03
N ALA A 30 -0.88 -27.90 -3.55
CA ALA A 30 -0.31 -26.59 -3.84
C ALA A 30 0.96 -26.34 -3.03
N THR A 31 1.98 -25.79 -3.68
CA THR A 31 3.22 -25.45 -2.98
C THR A 31 3.02 -24.23 -2.08
N ARG A 32 3.75 -24.18 -0.96
CA ARG A 32 3.69 -23.04 0.00
C ARG A 32 3.98 -21.68 -0.66
N ARG A 33 4.80 -21.69 -1.72
CA ARG A 33 5.14 -20.49 -2.49
C ARG A 33 3.96 -20.00 -3.34
N GLU A 34 3.23 -20.91 -3.98
CA GLU A 34 2.05 -20.57 -4.76
C GLU A 34 0.93 -20.00 -3.87
N ILE A 35 0.70 -20.59 -2.70
CA ILE A 35 -0.29 -20.08 -1.74
C ILE A 35 0.07 -18.64 -1.32
N ALA A 36 1.33 -18.40 -0.96
CA ALA A 36 1.78 -17.09 -0.52
C ALA A 36 1.76 -16.05 -1.66
N LEU A 37 2.13 -16.44 -2.89
CA LEU A 37 2.04 -15.57 -4.07
C LEU A 37 0.59 -15.22 -4.41
N ALA A 38 -0.33 -16.18 -4.34
CA ALA A 38 -1.75 -15.97 -4.60
C ALA A 38 -2.37 -15.01 -3.56
N LYS A 39 -2.02 -15.19 -2.28
CA LYS A 39 -2.45 -14.27 -1.21
C LYS A 39 -1.89 -12.86 -1.41
N PHE A 40 -0.61 -12.76 -1.77
CA PHE A 40 0.01 -11.49 -2.08
C PHE A 40 -0.65 -10.78 -3.26
N SER A 41 -0.88 -11.49 -4.38
CA SER A 41 -1.50 -10.90 -5.57
C SER A 41 -2.96 -10.48 -5.30
N ALA A 42 -3.73 -11.30 -4.59
CA ALA A 42 -5.09 -10.96 -4.16
C ALA A 42 -5.09 -9.69 -3.30
N LEU A 43 -4.18 -9.59 -2.33
CA LEU A 43 -4.09 -8.42 -1.46
C LEU A 43 -3.61 -7.16 -2.22
N ALA A 44 -2.66 -7.32 -3.14
CA ALA A 44 -2.21 -6.23 -4.01
C ALA A 44 -3.34 -5.69 -4.88
N LEU A 45 -4.19 -6.57 -5.44
CA LEU A 45 -5.39 -6.19 -6.20
C LEU A 45 -6.39 -5.43 -5.33
N VAL A 46 -6.61 -5.85 -4.09
CA VAL A 46 -7.48 -5.13 -3.15
C VAL A 46 -6.92 -3.75 -2.81
N CYS A 47 -5.61 -3.64 -2.55
CA CYS A 47 -4.95 -2.36 -2.31
C CYS A 47 -5.07 -1.41 -3.53
N LEU A 48 -4.92 -1.95 -4.74
CA LEU A 48 -5.10 -1.22 -6.00
C LEU A 48 -6.54 -0.77 -6.18
N ALA A 49 -7.51 -1.66 -5.99
CA ALA A 49 -8.94 -1.34 -6.09
C ALA A 49 -9.33 -0.22 -5.10
N GLY A 50 -8.82 -0.28 -3.86
CA GLY A 50 -9.02 0.80 -2.89
C GLY A 50 -8.39 2.13 -3.33
N SER A 51 -7.25 2.11 -4.01
CA SER A 51 -6.66 3.32 -4.59
C SER A 51 -7.50 3.87 -5.76
N VAL A 52 -8.00 3.01 -6.64
CA VAL A 52 -8.91 3.40 -7.74
C VAL A 52 -10.18 4.03 -7.17
N ALA A 53 -10.80 3.41 -6.15
CA ALA A 53 -11.98 3.95 -5.49
C ALA A 53 -11.72 5.34 -4.89
N THR A 54 -10.53 5.54 -4.29
CA THR A 54 -10.12 6.84 -3.74
C THR A 54 -9.96 7.88 -4.85
N LEU A 55 -9.33 7.52 -5.97
CA LEU A 55 -9.17 8.41 -7.14
C LEU A 55 -10.52 8.81 -7.74
N LEU A 56 -11.46 7.86 -7.86
CA LEU A 56 -12.81 8.13 -8.32
C LEU A 56 -13.56 9.06 -7.36
N ALA A 57 -13.42 8.86 -6.05
CA ALA A 57 -14.02 9.74 -5.04
C ALA A 57 -13.48 11.17 -5.13
N VAL A 58 -12.16 11.35 -5.25
CA VAL A 58 -11.53 12.67 -5.42
C VAL A 58 -11.94 13.31 -6.75
N GLY A 59 -11.97 12.53 -7.83
CA GLY A 59 -12.45 13.00 -9.14
C GLY A 59 -13.89 13.49 -9.08
N LEU A 60 -14.80 12.71 -8.49
CA LEU A 60 -16.20 13.09 -8.33
C LEU A 60 -16.35 14.36 -7.48
N LEU A 61 -15.60 14.48 -6.39
CA LEU A 61 -15.60 15.67 -5.54
C LEU A 61 -15.14 16.92 -6.30
N SER A 62 -14.12 16.78 -7.15
CA SER A 62 -13.62 17.88 -7.97
C SER A 62 -14.64 18.38 -9.00
N VAL A 63 -15.45 17.48 -9.57
CA VAL A 63 -16.52 17.81 -10.53
C VAL A 63 -17.76 18.36 -9.83
N ALA A 64 -18.12 17.83 -8.67
CA ALA A 64 -19.33 18.21 -7.94
C ALA A 64 -19.28 19.65 -7.37
N ARG A 65 -18.09 20.24 -7.21
CA ARG A 65 -17.88 21.64 -6.76
C ARG A 65 -18.75 22.00 -5.55
N LEU A 66 -18.79 21.11 -4.54
CA LEU A 66 -19.65 21.28 -3.37
C LEU A 66 -19.33 22.58 -2.63
N PRO A 67 -20.34 23.42 -2.32
CA PRO A 67 -20.13 24.68 -1.61
C PRO A 67 -19.57 24.41 -0.21
N GLY A 68 -18.48 25.10 0.15
CA GLY A 68 -17.79 24.95 1.44
C GLY A 68 -16.69 23.90 1.47
N VAL A 69 -16.48 23.12 0.39
CA VAL A 69 -15.36 22.19 0.28
C VAL A 69 -14.23 22.85 -0.50
N PRO A 70 -13.03 23.05 0.09
CA PRO A 70 -11.89 23.57 -0.65
C PRO A 70 -11.53 22.62 -1.79
N ASP A 71 -11.13 23.19 -2.93
CA ASP A 71 -10.79 22.42 -4.13
C ASP A 71 -9.67 21.43 -3.78
N PRO A 72 -9.87 20.10 -3.93
CA PRO A 72 -8.85 19.12 -3.55
C PRO A 72 -7.56 19.22 -4.38
N ILE A 73 -7.60 19.95 -5.51
CA ILE A 73 -6.44 20.17 -6.40
C ILE A 73 -6.28 21.69 -6.66
N PRO A 74 -5.81 22.46 -5.66
CA PRO A 74 -5.67 23.91 -5.81
C PRO A 74 -4.59 24.24 -6.86
N GLY A 75 -4.98 24.97 -7.90
CA GLY A 75 -4.06 25.44 -8.97
C GLY A 75 -3.75 24.44 -10.08
N GLY A 76 -4.40 23.28 -10.12
CA GLY A 76 -4.29 22.30 -11.21
C GLY A 76 -5.43 22.42 -12.23
N ALA A 77 -5.26 21.83 -13.42
CA ALA A 77 -6.29 21.78 -14.49
C ALA A 77 -7.47 20.82 -14.19
N GLY A 78 -7.67 20.44 -12.92
CA GLY A 78 -8.53 19.32 -12.53
C GLY A 78 -7.88 17.95 -12.75
N LEU A 79 -8.54 16.89 -12.27
CA LEU A 79 -8.07 15.51 -12.46
C LEU A 79 -8.31 15.08 -13.92
N THR A 80 -7.31 15.25 -14.78
CA THR A 80 -7.38 14.76 -16.17
C THR A 80 -7.29 13.23 -16.20
N LEU A 81 -7.86 12.60 -17.24
CA LEU A 81 -7.78 11.13 -17.42
C LEU A 81 -6.32 10.65 -17.48
N LEU A 82 -5.45 11.40 -18.14
CA LEU A 82 -4.01 11.12 -18.19
C LEU A 82 -3.35 11.24 -16.81
N GLY A 83 -3.69 12.28 -16.04
CA GLY A 83 -3.20 12.45 -14.66
C GLY A 83 -3.63 11.29 -13.76
N ALA A 84 -4.89 10.86 -13.85
CA ALA A 84 -5.39 9.71 -13.10
C ALA A 84 -4.65 8.41 -13.45
N LEU A 85 -4.35 8.18 -14.73
CA LEU A 85 -3.58 7.02 -15.18
C LEU A 85 -2.15 7.04 -14.64
N VAL A 86 -1.47 8.19 -14.71
CA VAL A 86 -0.12 8.36 -14.15
C VAL A 86 -0.11 8.10 -12.65
N VAL A 87 -1.09 8.64 -11.91
CA VAL A 87 -1.21 8.40 -10.47
C VAL A 87 -1.41 6.90 -10.20
N LEU A 88 -2.21 6.20 -11.00
CA LEU A 88 -2.40 4.75 -10.84
C LEU A 88 -1.09 3.98 -11.05
N VAL A 89 -0.27 4.37 -12.04
CA VAL A 89 1.05 3.78 -12.28
C VAL A 89 2.00 4.00 -11.11
N VAL A 90 2.00 5.19 -10.51
CA VAL A 90 2.82 5.52 -9.33
C VAL A 90 2.35 4.76 -8.09
N VAL A 91 1.04 4.61 -7.92
CA VAL A 91 0.45 3.95 -6.74
C VAL A 91 0.53 2.42 -6.84
N ALA A 92 0.67 1.84 -8.03
CA ALA A 92 0.78 0.39 -8.22
C ALA A 92 1.94 -0.27 -7.46
N PRO A 93 3.21 0.18 -7.59
CA PRO A 93 4.31 -0.41 -6.83
C PRO A 93 4.18 -0.13 -5.33
N LEU A 94 3.59 1.01 -4.94
CA LEU A 94 3.31 1.33 -3.54
C LEU A 94 2.23 0.38 -2.96
N ALA A 95 1.21 0.02 -3.74
CA ALA A 95 0.21 -0.96 -3.34
C ALA A 95 0.82 -2.35 -3.15
N MET A 96 1.75 -2.76 -4.00
CA MET A 96 2.52 -4.00 -3.82
C MET A 96 3.36 -3.95 -2.54
N PHE A 97 4.03 -2.83 -2.26
CA PHE A 97 4.76 -2.64 -1.01
C PHE A 97 3.84 -2.82 0.21
N PHE A 98 2.70 -2.12 0.25
CA PHE A 98 1.76 -2.26 1.35
C PHE A 98 1.20 -3.68 1.47
N ALA A 99 0.82 -4.33 0.37
CA ALA A 99 0.36 -5.71 0.39
C ALA A 99 1.42 -6.65 1.01
N SER A 100 2.70 -6.46 0.68
CA SER A 100 3.78 -7.28 1.25
C SER A 100 3.93 -7.11 2.76
N VAL A 101 3.83 -5.87 3.26
CA VAL A 101 3.95 -5.54 4.69
C VAL A 101 2.72 -6.01 5.47
N LEU A 102 1.52 -5.76 4.94
CA LEU A 102 0.25 -6.20 5.53
C LEU A 102 0.21 -7.73 5.67
N LEU A 103 0.65 -8.45 4.63
CA LEU A 103 0.71 -9.91 4.63
C LEU A 103 1.76 -10.43 5.63
N ALA A 104 2.94 -9.79 5.72
CA ALA A 104 3.95 -10.14 6.71
C ALA A 104 3.41 -10.02 8.14
N ILE A 105 2.78 -8.89 8.47
CA ILE A 105 2.23 -8.64 9.81
C ILE A 105 1.10 -9.61 10.14
N SER A 106 0.20 -9.85 9.20
CA SER A 106 -0.90 -10.81 9.39
C SER A 106 -0.38 -12.23 9.63
N ALA A 107 0.72 -12.62 8.98
CA ALA A 107 1.37 -13.90 9.21
C ALA A 107 1.99 -14.05 10.62
N LEU A 108 2.39 -12.96 11.28
CA LEU A 108 2.92 -13.02 12.64
C LEU A 108 1.81 -13.20 13.69
N ALA A 109 0.60 -12.74 13.42
CA ALA A 109 -0.50 -12.76 14.38
C ALA A 109 -0.98 -14.19 14.68
N ARG A 110 -1.57 -14.37 15.88
CA ARG A 110 -2.20 -15.65 16.26
C ARG A 110 -3.69 -15.70 15.97
N ASN A 111 -4.35 -14.56 16.06
CA ASN A 111 -5.80 -14.41 15.83
C ASN A 111 -6.09 -13.10 15.09
N VAL A 112 -7.32 -12.96 14.58
CA VAL A 112 -7.72 -11.78 13.78
C VAL A 112 -7.62 -10.49 14.61
N ARG A 113 -7.90 -10.54 15.91
CA ARG A 113 -7.83 -9.38 16.82
C ARG A 113 -6.41 -8.86 17.00
N GLU A 114 -5.45 -9.76 17.16
CA GLU A 114 -4.02 -9.44 17.25
C GLU A 114 -3.50 -8.89 15.92
N ALA A 115 -3.92 -9.49 14.80
CA ALA A 115 -3.58 -8.97 13.46
C ALA A 115 -4.07 -7.52 13.30
N GLN A 116 -5.33 -7.24 13.64
CA GLN A 116 -5.88 -5.89 13.58
C GLN A 116 -5.13 -4.90 14.48
N THR A 117 -4.73 -5.33 15.68
CA THR A 117 -3.97 -4.47 16.60
C THR A 117 -2.59 -4.13 16.03
N HIS A 118 -1.85 -5.12 15.52
CA HIS A 118 -0.54 -4.88 14.90
C HIS A 118 -0.64 -4.04 13.63
N LEU A 119 -1.65 -4.30 12.79
CA LEU A 119 -1.91 -3.49 11.59
C LEU A 119 -2.26 -2.05 11.94
N THR A 120 -3.00 -1.82 13.03
CA THR A 120 -3.31 -0.48 13.53
C THR A 120 -2.05 0.23 14.03
N LEU A 121 -1.17 -0.46 14.75
CA LEU A 121 0.12 0.12 15.17
C LEU A 121 0.97 0.54 13.98
N VAL A 122 1.05 -0.32 12.95
CA VAL A 122 1.76 0.01 11.71
C VAL A 122 1.08 1.15 10.96
N SER A 123 -0.24 1.30 11.06
CA SER A 123 -0.95 2.44 10.48
C SER A 123 -0.44 3.79 11.00
N PHE A 124 -0.08 3.89 12.29
CA PHE A 124 0.49 5.12 12.83
C PHE A 124 1.87 5.44 12.24
N VAL A 125 2.69 4.41 12.02
CA VAL A 125 4.00 4.56 11.36
C VAL A 125 3.85 5.00 9.91
N VAL A 126 2.84 4.49 9.20
CA VAL A 126 2.52 4.87 7.82
C VAL A 126 1.90 6.27 7.75
N LEU A 127 1.15 6.66 8.77
CA LEU A 127 0.47 7.95 8.83
C LEU A 127 1.45 9.12 9.02
N ALA A 128 2.51 8.94 9.80
CA ALA A 128 3.51 9.98 10.05
C ALA A 128 4.10 10.59 8.75
N PRO A 129 4.66 9.81 7.80
CA PRO A 129 5.12 10.36 6.53
C PRO A 129 3.96 10.86 5.65
N ALA A 130 2.78 10.27 5.71
CA ALA A 130 1.62 10.74 4.94
C ALA A 130 1.11 12.12 5.41
N ILE A 131 1.21 12.42 6.71
CA ILE A 131 0.92 13.77 7.22
C ILE A 131 2.05 14.72 6.80
N TYR A 132 3.31 14.27 6.93
CA TYR A 132 4.46 15.08 6.55
C TYR A 132 4.47 15.48 5.06
N SER A 133 3.96 14.62 4.16
CA SER A 133 3.84 14.95 2.74
C SER A 133 2.94 16.16 2.45
N GLN A 134 2.00 16.49 3.35
CA GLN A 134 1.18 17.68 3.21
C GLN A 134 1.97 18.97 3.49
N PHE A 135 3.03 18.89 4.30
CA PHE A 135 3.89 20.03 4.65
C PHE A 135 5.11 20.17 3.73
N LEU A 136 5.44 19.13 2.95
CA LEU A 136 6.54 19.15 1.97
C LEU A 136 6.39 20.30 0.97
N GLY A 137 5.17 20.59 0.54
CA GLY A 137 4.88 21.70 -0.38
C GLY A 137 5.09 23.10 0.18
N LEU A 138 5.20 23.24 1.50
CA LEU A 138 5.44 24.51 2.19
C LEU A 138 6.92 24.71 2.52
N THR A 139 7.68 23.61 2.60
CA THR A 139 9.08 23.62 3.06
C THR A 139 10.10 23.57 1.92
N GLY A 140 9.67 23.29 0.68
CA GLY A 140 10.56 23.23 -0.48
C GLY A 140 11.59 22.09 -0.43
N THR A 141 11.38 21.10 0.45
CA THR A 141 12.29 19.97 0.67
C THR A 141 12.06 18.80 -0.31
N GLU A 142 11.29 19.03 -1.37
CA GLU A 142 10.85 18.02 -2.35
C GLU A 142 12.03 17.31 -3.04
N GLY A 143 13.14 18.01 -3.28
CA GLY A 143 14.36 17.45 -3.89
C GLY A 143 15.36 16.83 -2.91
N SER A 144 15.03 16.76 -1.63
CA SER A 144 15.98 16.30 -0.62
C SER A 144 16.13 14.77 -0.65
N ALA A 145 17.36 14.26 -0.58
CA ALA A 145 17.66 12.84 -0.80
C ALA A 145 16.80 11.92 0.09
N TRP A 146 16.67 12.23 1.38
CA TRP A 146 15.91 11.43 2.36
C TRP A 146 14.42 11.25 2.02
N VAL A 147 13.80 12.22 1.33
CA VAL A 147 12.41 12.15 0.84
C VAL A 147 12.30 11.11 -0.28
N ARG A 148 13.30 11.05 -1.17
CA ARG A 148 13.36 10.14 -2.31
C ARG A 148 13.52 8.67 -1.89
N TRP A 149 14.20 8.40 -0.78
CA TRP A 149 14.35 7.04 -0.22
C TRP A 149 13.11 6.54 0.52
N THR A 150 12.21 7.43 0.94
CA THR A 150 11.02 7.05 1.69
C THR A 150 9.85 6.78 0.72
N PRO A 151 9.37 5.53 0.57
CA PRO A 151 8.42 5.17 -0.49
C PRO A 151 7.10 5.95 -0.41
N ILE A 152 6.63 6.23 0.81
CA ILE A 152 5.38 6.96 1.05
C ILE A 152 5.53 8.43 0.62
N LEU A 153 6.65 9.07 1.01
CA LEU A 153 6.90 10.46 0.68
C LEU A 153 7.18 10.64 -0.82
N ASN A 154 8.00 9.77 -1.38
CA ASN A 154 8.35 9.82 -2.80
C ASN A 154 7.10 9.65 -3.69
N ALA A 155 6.25 8.66 -3.37
CA ALA A 155 4.97 8.49 -4.07
C ALA A 155 4.05 9.71 -3.91
N ALA A 156 3.99 10.34 -2.73
CA ALA A 156 3.18 11.53 -2.53
C ALA A 156 3.68 12.73 -3.37
N VAL A 157 5.01 12.92 -3.47
CA VAL A 157 5.62 13.94 -4.31
C VAL A 157 5.32 13.69 -5.79
N CYS A 158 5.52 12.45 -6.29
CA CYS A 158 5.20 12.11 -7.68
C CYS A 158 3.71 12.27 -8.00
N VAL A 159 2.80 11.89 -7.09
CA VAL A 159 1.37 12.11 -7.28
C VAL A 159 1.07 13.61 -7.39
N ARG A 160 1.66 14.44 -6.54
CA ARG A 160 1.47 15.89 -6.61
C ARG A 160 2.05 16.48 -7.90
N GLN A 161 3.25 16.10 -8.31
CA GLN A 161 3.86 16.53 -9.58
C GLN A 161 3.02 16.08 -10.79
N ALA A 162 2.45 14.87 -10.76
CA ALA A 162 1.53 14.36 -11.79
C ALA A 162 0.28 15.24 -11.90
N LEU A 163 -0.30 15.66 -10.77
CA LEU A 163 -1.45 16.56 -10.73
C LEU A 163 -1.13 17.97 -11.23
N LEU A 164 0.11 18.43 -11.05
CA LEU A 164 0.61 19.72 -11.55
C LEU A 164 1.10 19.66 -13.01
N GLY A 165 1.12 18.48 -13.64
CA GLY A 165 1.61 18.29 -15.00
C GLY A 165 3.13 18.47 -15.16
N ARG A 166 3.90 18.39 -14.07
CA ARG A 166 5.36 18.57 -14.04
C ARG A 166 6.09 17.28 -13.67
N LEU A 167 5.63 16.16 -14.20
CA LEU A 167 6.21 14.87 -13.87
C LEU A 167 7.51 14.66 -14.64
N GLU A 168 8.63 14.59 -13.92
CA GLU A 168 9.92 14.20 -14.51
C GLU A 168 10.05 12.67 -14.53
N ALA A 169 10.61 12.13 -15.62
CA ALA A 169 10.80 10.69 -15.78
C ALA A 169 11.74 10.09 -14.71
N ASP A 170 12.71 10.88 -14.25
CA ASP A 170 13.71 10.47 -13.24
C ASP A 170 13.09 10.27 -11.85
N ASP A 171 12.11 11.10 -11.47
CA ASP A 171 11.39 10.98 -10.21
C ASP A 171 10.45 9.77 -10.22
N LEU A 172 9.80 9.52 -11.36
CA LEU A 172 8.98 8.33 -11.56
C LEU A 172 9.82 7.04 -11.49
N ALA A 173 10.97 7.01 -12.18
CA ALA A 173 11.87 5.85 -12.16
C ALA A 173 12.43 5.57 -10.75
N ALA A 174 12.79 6.61 -10.01
CA ALA A 174 13.24 6.48 -8.62
C ALA A 174 12.12 5.96 -7.70
N THR A 175 10.91 6.50 -7.81
CA THR A 175 9.76 6.03 -7.02
C THR A 175 9.43 4.58 -7.30
N PHE A 176 9.44 4.20 -8.57
CA PHE A 176 9.13 2.85 -9.01
C PHE A 176 10.18 1.86 -8.50
N SER A 177 11.46 2.17 -8.68
CA SER A 177 12.57 1.30 -8.24
C SER A 177 12.61 1.11 -6.73
N VAL A 178 12.48 2.19 -5.94
CA VAL A 178 12.47 2.11 -4.46
C VAL A 178 11.27 1.32 -3.96
N SER A 179 10.07 1.62 -4.48
CA SER A 179 8.85 0.94 -4.04
C SER A 179 8.84 -0.53 -4.43
N LEU A 180 9.34 -0.87 -5.62
CA LEU A 180 9.45 -2.25 -6.09
C LEU A 180 10.52 -3.04 -5.31
N ALA A 181 11.67 -2.43 -5.02
CA ALA A 181 12.71 -3.04 -4.20
C ALA A 181 12.21 -3.36 -2.79
N LEU A 182 11.48 -2.44 -2.18
CA LEU A 182 10.87 -2.64 -0.86
C LEU A 182 9.73 -3.66 -0.90
N ALA A 183 8.91 -3.67 -1.97
CA ALA A 183 7.89 -4.70 -2.16
C ALA A 183 8.50 -6.09 -2.30
N ALA A 184 9.59 -6.23 -3.06
CA ALA A 184 10.31 -7.49 -3.21
C ALA A 184 10.92 -7.95 -1.89
N ALA A 185 11.53 -7.03 -1.13
CA ALA A 185 12.09 -7.32 0.20
C ALA A 185 10.99 -7.74 1.20
N GLY A 186 9.86 -7.03 1.21
CA GLY A 186 8.71 -7.36 2.05
C GLY A 186 8.06 -8.70 1.67
N LEU A 187 7.96 -9.00 0.38
CA LEU A 187 7.42 -10.27 -0.11
C LEU A 187 8.35 -11.43 0.27
N TRP A 188 9.66 -11.24 0.14
CA TRP A 188 10.67 -12.19 0.58
C TRP A 188 10.61 -12.44 2.09
N LEU A 189 10.41 -11.39 2.88
CA LEU A 189 10.21 -11.50 4.32
C LEU A 189 8.94 -12.31 4.64
N SER A 190 7.83 -12.01 3.97
CA SER A 190 6.57 -12.76 4.09
C SER A 190 6.75 -14.24 3.78
N PHE A 191 7.47 -14.59 2.70
CA PHE A 191 7.77 -15.99 2.39
C PHE A 191 8.61 -16.66 3.49
N ARG A 192 9.61 -15.97 4.03
CA ARG A 192 10.42 -16.50 5.13
C ARG A 192 9.62 -16.69 6.41
N LEU A 193 8.67 -15.81 6.69
CA LEU A 193 7.81 -15.89 7.87
C LEU A 193 6.82 -17.05 7.73
N MET A 194 6.14 -17.18 6.59
CA MET A 194 5.21 -18.30 6.33
C MET A 194 5.93 -19.66 6.23
N GLY A 195 7.20 -19.67 5.81
CA GLY A 195 8.04 -20.87 5.74
C GLY A 195 8.64 -21.32 7.07
N ARG A 196 8.66 -20.48 8.10
CA ARG A 196 9.15 -20.86 9.43
C ARG A 196 8.08 -21.64 10.18
N GLU A 197 8.26 -22.95 10.26
CA GLU A 197 7.42 -23.90 11.02
C GLU A 197 7.14 -23.48 12.47
N ALA A 198 7.98 -22.61 13.05
CA ALA A 198 7.84 -22.07 14.39
C ALA A 198 6.61 -21.14 14.59
N ILE A 199 6.02 -20.60 13.51
CA ILE A 199 4.83 -19.73 13.63
C ILE A 199 3.51 -20.54 13.60
N LEU A 200 3.55 -21.76 13.03
CA LEU A 200 2.43 -22.71 13.01
C LEU A 200 2.19 -23.39 14.36
N ARG A 201 3.21 -23.51 15.23
CA ARG A 201 3.12 -24.17 16.55
C ARG A 201 2.94 -23.25 17.76
N ARG A 202 2.76 -21.95 17.56
CA ARG A 202 2.43 -21.03 18.68
C ARG A 202 0.93 -20.98 18.89
N THR A 203 0.33 -22.14 19.13
CA THR A 203 -0.91 -22.26 19.90
C THR A 203 -0.59 -22.15 21.39
#